data_AF-A0A2M6GE66-F1
#
_entry.id   AF-A0A2M6GE66-F1
#
_cell.length_a   1.000
_cell.length_b   1.000
_cell.length_c   1.000
_cell.angle_alpha   90.00
_cell.angle_beta   90.00
_cell.angle_gamma   90.00
#
_symmetry.space_group_name_H-M   'P 1'
#
loop_
_entity.id
_entity.type
_entity.pdbx_description
1 polymer ?
#
loop_
_entity_poly.entity_id
_entity_poly.type
_entity_poly.pdbx_seq_one_letter_code
_entity_poly.pdbx_strand_id
1 'polypeptide(L)'
;MFEKVNQIAHEVAAFVVDTKEQLEQFRILYTGRKGQIADLFDDIKNIPPDQRKAYGQEVNKLKEQALTKFSQAQEQLEANSTGAALDIDFSLPVVPNTLGTRHPLSAVRAEIIRIFERMGFNLSEGPEIEDDWHNFTALNFPENHPARDMQDTFFVEGDKLLRTHTSSVQVRVMEHEQPPIRTLSPGRVYRNEAISARAHCVFHQIEGLFIDENVSFADLKQTLYYFVQEMFGKETQIRFRPSFFPFTEPSAEIDISCLICKGEGCNICKHTGWVEIGGSGMVDPEVLRNCHIDPERYSG
;
A
#
# COMPACT_ATOMS: atom_id res chain seq x y z
N MET A 1 -17.53 -73.96 39.04
CA MET A 1 -18.34 -73.32 37.96
C MET A 1 -18.62 -71.84 38.26
N PHE A 2 -19.26 -71.51 39.38
CA PHE A 2 -19.32 -70.11 39.87
C PHE A 2 -17.93 -69.52 40.20
N GLU A 3 -16.96 -70.37 40.55
CA GLU A 3 -15.55 -69.98 40.72
C GLU A 3 -14.93 -69.32 39.48
N LYS A 4 -15.26 -69.79 38.26
CA LYS A 4 -14.75 -69.18 37.01
C LYS A 4 -15.33 -67.78 36.80
N VAL A 5 -16.61 -67.59 37.14
CA VAL A 5 -17.27 -66.26 37.06
C VAL A 5 -16.63 -65.31 38.07
N ASN A 6 -16.38 -65.78 39.30
CA ASN A 6 -15.72 -64.98 40.33
C ASN A 6 -14.26 -64.65 39.98
N GLN A 7 -13.53 -65.60 39.37
CA GLN A 7 -12.17 -65.37 38.90
C GLN A 7 -12.14 -64.28 37.81
N ILE A 8 -12.99 -64.38 36.79
CA ILE A 8 -13.05 -63.38 35.71
C ILE A 8 -13.54 -62.03 36.26
N ALA A 9 -14.43 -62.01 37.26
CA ALA A 9 -14.82 -60.78 37.95
C ALA A 9 -13.65 -60.11 38.68
N HIS A 10 -12.78 -60.88 39.33
CA HIS A 10 -11.55 -60.37 39.94
C HIS A 10 -10.56 -59.86 38.88
N GLU A 11 -10.39 -60.57 37.77
CA GLU A 11 -9.51 -60.15 36.66
C GLU A 11 -10.02 -58.85 36.02
N VAL A 12 -11.33 -58.73 35.76
CA VAL A 12 -11.97 -57.49 35.29
C VAL A 12 -11.76 -56.34 36.27
N ALA A 13 -11.91 -56.58 37.59
CA ALA A 13 -11.69 -55.57 38.60
C ALA A 13 -10.23 -55.13 38.71
N ALA A 14 -9.28 -56.06 38.57
CA ALA A 14 -7.84 -55.82 38.69
C ALA A 14 -7.20 -55.23 37.43
N PHE A 15 -7.80 -55.41 36.24
CA PHE A 15 -7.24 -54.91 34.99
C PHE A 15 -7.19 -53.38 34.97
N VAL A 16 -6.00 -52.82 34.80
CA VAL A 16 -5.77 -51.36 34.75
C VAL A 16 -5.89 -50.88 33.31
N VAL A 17 -6.59 -49.77 33.10
CA VAL A 17 -6.83 -49.19 31.77
C VAL A 17 -6.41 -47.72 31.77
N ASP A 18 -5.13 -47.48 31.51
CA ASP A 18 -4.52 -46.14 31.49
C ASP A 18 -4.18 -45.64 30.08
N THR A 19 -4.24 -46.51 29.07
CA THR A 19 -3.98 -46.16 27.65
C THR A 19 -5.06 -46.67 26.70
N LYS A 20 -5.11 -46.10 25.49
CA LYS A 20 -6.06 -46.53 24.44
C LYS A 20 -5.81 -47.97 23.99
N GLU A 21 -4.55 -48.41 24.00
CA GLU A 21 -4.15 -49.79 23.67
C GLU A 21 -4.63 -50.76 24.76
N GLN A 22 -4.53 -50.38 26.04
CA GLN A 22 -5.03 -51.17 27.16
C GLN A 22 -6.57 -51.25 27.17
N LEU A 23 -7.25 -50.17 26.78
CA LEU A 23 -8.70 -50.14 26.63
C LEU A 23 -9.17 -51.12 25.54
N GLU A 24 -8.48 -51.15 24.41
CA GLU A 24 -8.77 -52.09 23.32
C GLU A 24 -8.46 -53.55 23.71
N GLN A 25 -7.36 -53.79 24.44
CA GLN A 25 -7.06 -55.10 25.01
C GLN A 25 -8.15 -55.57 25.98
N PHE A 26 -8.62 -54.69 26.87
CA PHE A 26 -9.73 -54.98 27.77
C PHE A 26 -11.02 -55.33 27.00
N ARG A 27 -11.30 -54.61 25.91
CA ARG A 27 -12.45 -54.88 25.04
C ARG A 27 -12.36 -56.27 24.41
N ILE A 28 -11.20 -56.60 23.84
CA ILE A 28 -10.99 -57.89 23.16
C ILE A 28 -11.11 -59.06 24.16
N LEU A 29 -10.51 -58.91 25.35
CA LEU A 29 -10.46 -59.98 26.35
C LEU A 29 -11.80 -60.24 27.03
N TYR A 30 -12.57 -59.20 27.38
CA TYR A 30 -13.74 -59.37 28.24
C TYR A 30 -15.07 -59.06 27.56
N THR A 31 -15.20 -57.92 26.88
CA THR A 31 -16.49 -57.44 26.34
C THR A 31 -16.73 -57.78 24.87
N GLY A 32 -15.73 -58.32 24.18
CA GLY A 32 -15.77 -58.72 22.78
C GLY A 32 -16.61 -59.98 22.52
N ARG A 33 -17.00 -60.18 21.25
CA ARG A 33 -17.82 -61.34 20.82
C ARG A 33 -17.14 -62.70 21.01
N LYS A 34 -15.81 -62.72 21.13
CA LYS A 34 -14.97 -63.90 21.44
C LYS A 34 -14.23 -63.72 22.78
N GLY A 35 -14.76 -62.88 23.66
CA GLY A 35 -14.16 -62.60 24.97
C GLY A 35 -14.59 -63.62 26.00
N GLN A 36 -13.89 -63.64 27.14
CA GLN A 36 -14.13 -64.60 28.21
C GLN A 36 -15.56 -64.55 28.76
N ILE A 37 -16.22 -63.38 28.74
CA ILE A 37 -17.62 -63.26 29.18
C ILE A 37 -18.58 -63.93 28.17
N ALA A 38 -18.28 -63.88 26.87
CA ALA A 38 -19.06 -64.57 25.85
C ALA A 38 -18.93 -66.10 26.00
N ASP A 39 -17.73 -66.60 26.30
CA ASP A 39 -17.49 -68.02 26.58
C ASP A 39 -18.29 -68.49 27.80
N LEU A 40 -18.38 -67.67 28.86
CA LEU A 40 -19.22 -67.95 30.03
C LEU A 40 -20.72 -68.04 29.69
N PHE A 41 -21.21 -67.27 28.72
CA PHE A 41 -22.59 -67.39 28.24
C PHE A 41 -22.82 -68.66 27.42
N ASP A 42 -21.84 -69.10 26.63
CA ASP A 42 -21.93 -70.36 25.88
C ASP A 42 -21.89 -71.59 26.80
N ASP A 43 -21.13 -71.52 27.90
CA ASP A 43 -21.03 -72.56 28.92
C ASP A 43 -22.36 -72.80 29.68
N ILE A 44 -23.35 -71.90 29.58
CA ILE A 44 -24.69 -72.06 30.19
C ILE A 44 -25.38 -73.35 29.72
N LYS A 45 -25.10 -73.80 28.49
CA LYS A 45 -25.67 -75.03 27.91
C LYS A 45 -25.29 -76.28 28.70
N ASN A 46 -24.14 -76.25 29.38
CA ASN A 46 -23.57 -77.35 30.16
C ASN A 46 -24.03 -77.36 31.63
N ILE A 47 -24.89 -76.42 32.04
CA ILE A 47 -25.31 -76.25 33.44
C ILE A 47 -26.62 -77.02 33.70
N PRO A 48 -26.77 -77.69 34.87
CA PRO A 48 -28.03 -78.30 35.29
C PRO A 48 -29.21 -77.32 35.29
N PRO A 49 -30.42 -77.73 34.86
CA PRO A 49 -31.57 -76.83 34.69
C PRO A 49 -31.94 -76.01 35.93
N ASP A 50 -31.72 -76.57 37.12
CA ASP A 50 -31.95 -75.99 38.45
C ASP A 50 -30.98 -74.83 38.80
N GLN A 51 -29.80 -74.77 38.18
CA GLN A 51 -28.76 -73.77 38.47
C GLN A 51 -28.54 -72.74 37.35
N ARG A 52 -29.12 -72.96 36.17
CA ARG A 52 -28.99 -72.06 35.00
C ARG A 52 -29.42 -70.62 35.30
N LYS A 53 -30.49 -70.43 36.06
CA LYS A 53 -31.03 -69.10 36.38
C LYS A 53 -30.07 -68.29 37.25
N ALA A 54 -29.54 -68.90 38.31
CA ALA A 54 -28.59 -68.25 39.21
C ALA A 54 -27.26 -67.94 38.51
N TYR A 55 -26.75 -68.87 37.70
CA TYR A 55 -25.52 -68.67 36.94
C TYR A 55 -25.65 -67.56 35.89
N GLY A 56 -26.74 -67.55 35.12
CA GLY A 56 -26.98 -66.49 34.12
C GLY A 56 -27.13 -65.09 34.74
N GLN A 57 -27.64 -64.98 35.98
CA GLN A 57 -27.68 -63.72 36.72
C GLN A 57 -26.28 -63.20 37.07
N GLU A 58 -25.40 -64.07 37.57
CA GLU A 58 -24.03 -63.69 37.90
C GLU A 58 -23.20 -63.31 36.66
N VAL A 59 -23.37 -64.02 35.54
CA VAL A 59 -22.69 -63.66 34.28
C VAL A 59 -23.20 -62.33 33.72
N ASN A 60 -24.50 -62.03 33.82
CA ASN A 60 -25.04 -60.72 33.43
C ASN A 60 -24.48 -59.59 34.32
N LYS A 61 -24.39 -59.81 35.63
CA LYS A 61 -23.80 -58.85 36.56
C LYS A 61 -22.34 -58.56 36.24
N LEU A 62 -21.55 -59.60 35.93
CA LEU A 62 -20.17 -59.46 35.48
C LEU A 62 -20.07 -58.66 34.16
N LYS A 63 -20.97 -58.93 33.21
CA LYS A 63 -21.03 -58.18 31.95
C LYS A 63 -21.31 -56.70 32.18
N GLU A 64 -22.27 -56.36 33.04
CA GLU A 64 -22.58 -54.97 33.40
C GLU A 64 -21.40 -54.26 34.07
N GLN A 65 -20.70 -54.96 34.98
CA GLN A 65 -19.49 -54.43 35.62
C GLN A 65 -18.37 -54.16 34.61
N ALA A 66 -18.10 -55.10 33.70
CA ALA A 66 -17.09 -54.94 32.67
C ALA A 66 -17.42 -53.80 31.69
N LEU A 67 -18.70 -53.69 31.28
CA LEU A 67 -19.16 -52.59 30.41
C LEU A 67 -19.06 -51.24 31.09
N THR A 68 -19.46 -51.14 32.36
CA THR A 68 -19.38 -49.91 33.15
C THR A 68 -17.92 -49.44 33.27
N LYS A 69 -17.01 -50.37 33.59
CA LYS A 69 -15.58 -50.06 33.68
C LYS A 69 -14.99 -49.63 32.34
N PHE A 70 -15.37 -50.29 31.25
CA PHE A 70 -14.95 -49.92 29.90
C PHE A 70 -15.41 -48.50 29.53
N SER A 71 -16.69 -48.18 29.74
CA SER A 71 -17.24 -46.85 29.44
C SER A 71 -16.56 -45.75 30.27
N GLN A 72 -16.35 -45.98 31.57
CA GLN A 72 -15.65 -45.03 32.44
C GLN A 72 -14.20 -44.78 31.99
N ALA A 73 -13.47 -45.84 31.65
CA ALA A 73 -12.10 -45.72 31.16
C ALA A 73 -12.04 -45.03 29.79
N GLN A 74 -13.02 -45.29 28.91
CA GLN A 74 -13.13 -44.62 27.62
C GLN A 74 -13.36 -43.11 27.78
N GLU A 75 -14.32 -42.70 28.62
CA GLU A 75 -14.61 -41.29 28.89
C GLU A 75 -13.39 -40.56 29.48
N GLN A 76 -12.67 -41.20 30.41
CA GLN A 76 -11.47 -40.64 31.03
C GLN A 76 -10.33 -40.44 30.01
N LEU A 77 -10.13 -41.40 29.10
CA LEU A 77 -9.09 -41.32 28.07
C LEU A 77 -9.43 -40.31 26.96
N GLU A 78 -10.71 -40.17 26.61
CA GLU A 78 -11.17 -39.17 25.65
C GLU A 78 -10.98 -37.75 26.19
N ALA A 79 -11.40 -37.48 27.44
CA ALA A 79 -11.23 -36.19 28.11
C ALA A 79 -9.75 -35.76 28.21
N ASN A 80 -8.85 -36.70 28.49
CA ASN A 80 -7.41 -36.44 28.55
C ASN A 80 -6.77 -36.20 27.17
N SER A 81 -7.37 -36.72 26.09
CA SER A 81 -6.84 -36.53 24.73
C SER A 81 -7.16 -35.17 24.11
N THR A 82 -8.21 -34.49 24.59
CA THR A 82 -8.61 -33.15 24.16
C THR A 82 -7.85 -32.00 24.85
N GLY A 83 -7.04 -32.31 25.87
CA GLY A 83 -6.43 -31.32 26.78
C GLY A 83 -5.01 -30.88 26.46
N ALA A 84 -4.35 -31.43 25.43
CA ALA A 84 -3.09 -30.88 24.96
C ALA A 84 -3.41 -29.61 24.16
N ALA A 85 -3.58 -28.49 24.87
CA ALA A 85 -3.58 -27.17 24.27
C ALA A 85 -2.34 -27.11 23.37
N LEU A 86 -2.56 -27.03 22.06
CA LEU A 86 -1.50 -26.76 21.12
C LEU A 86 -0.91 -25.41 21.56
N ASP A 87 0.33 -25.42 22.05
CA ASP A 87 1.08 -24.23 22.46
C ASP A 87 1.50 -23.45 21.20
N ILE A 88 0.50 -22.89 20.52
CA ILE A 88 0.68 -22.11 19.30
C ILE A 88 0.87 -20.66 19.73
N ASP A 89 2.06 -20.14 19.45
CA ASP A 89 2.36 -18.73 19.65
C ASP A 89 1.62 -17.87 18.61
N PHE A 90 0.51 -17.25 19.04
CA PHE A 90 -0.29 -16.33 18.22
C PHE A 90 0.42 -15.02 17.88
N SER A 91 1.58 -14.74 18.50
CA SER A 91 2.40 -13.58 18.18
C SER A 91 3.37 -13.83 17.03
N LEU A 92 3.46 -15.07 16.54
CA LEU A 92 4.32 -15.40 15.41
C LEU A 92 3.95 -14.55 14.18
N PRO A 93 4.94 -13.92 13.53
CA PRO A 93 4.70 -13.14 12.34
C PRO A 93 4.18 -14.04 11.23
N VAL A 94 3.07 -13.64 10.62
CA VAL A 94 2.53 -14.30 9.43
C VAL A 94 3.51 -14.11 8.27
N VAL A 95 3.54 -15.05 7.32
CA VAL A 95 4.23 -14.85 6.03
C VAL A 95 3.78 -13.48 5.49
N PRO A 96 4.70 -12.54 5.27
CA PRO A 96 4.30 -11.16 5.07
C PRO A 96 3.63 -11.05 3.71
N ASN A 97 2.32 -10.84 3.70
CA ASN A 97 1.59 -10.30 2.56
C ASN A 97 1.98 -8.83 2.42
N THR A 98 3.21 -8.56 1.98
CA THR A 98 3.70 -7.21 1.84
C THR A 98 2.91 -6.50 0.75
N LEU A 99 2.08 -5.53 1.14
CA LEU A 99 1.54 -4.57 0.21
C LEU A 99 2.72 -3.85 -0.46
N GLY A 100 2.65 -3.66 -1.78
CA GLY A 100 3.65 -2.86 -2.49
C GLY A 100 3.61 -1.39 -2.05
N THR A 101 4.73 -0.70 -2.22
CA THR A 101 4.85 0.73 -1.89
C THR A 101 4.84 1.58 -3.15
N ARG A 102 4.26 2.78 -3.10
CA ARG A 102 4.31 3.76 -4.19
C ARG A 102 5.67 4.44 -4.24
N HIS A 103 6.15 4.75 -5.44
CA HIS A 103 7.36 5.55 -5.60
C HIS A 103 7.13 6.96 -4.99
N PRO A 104 8.11 7.53 -4.25
CA PRO A 104 7.96 8.85 -3.62
C PRO A 104 7.55 9.96 -4.61
N LEU A 105 8.14 9.97 -5.81
CA LEU A 105 7.76 10.92 -6.87
C LEU A 105 6.28 10.79 -7.28
N SER A 106 5.76 9.56 -7.35
CA SER A 106 4.34 9.34 -7.67
C SER A 106 3.43 9.79 -6.54
N ALA A 107 3.85 9.63 -5.28
CA ALA A 107 3.10 10.12 -4.12
C ALA A 107 3.05 11.65 -4.10
N VAL A 108 4.20 12.32 -4.28
CA VAL A 108 4.28 13.79 -4.34
C VAL A 108 3.50 14.35 -5.53
N ARG A 109 3.62 13.73 -6.71
CA ARG A 109 2.84 14.12 -7.90
C ARG A 109 1.34 14.03 -7.62
N ALA A 110 0.87 12.91 -7.07
CA ALA A 110 -0.55 12.73 -6.75
C ALA A 110 -1.06 13.77 -5.75
N GLU A 111 -0.23 14.15 -4.78
CA GLU A 111 -0.56 15.18 -3.80
C GLU A 111 -0.70 16.56 -4.41
N ILE A 112 0.26 16.97 -5.26
CA ILE A 112 0.21 18.25 -5.98
C ILE A 112 -1.05 18.30 -6.86
N ILE A 113 -1.31 17.24 -7.63
CA ILE A 113 -2.52 17.11 -8.47
C ILE A 113 -3.79 17.30 -7.64
N ARG A 114 -3.90 16.60 -6.50
CA ARG A 114 -5.06 16.68 -5.59
C ARG A 114 -5.30 18.09 -5.05
N ILE A 115 -4.24 18.86 -4.81
CA ILE A 115 -4.36 20.25 -4.34
C ILE A 115 -4.92 21.14 -5.45
N PHE A 116 -4.36 21.05 -6.66
CA PHE A 116 -4.78 21.87 -7.81
C PHE A 116 -6.15 21.49 -8.38
N GLU A 117 -6.54 20.21 -8.30
CA GLU A 117 -7.88 19.73 -8.67
C GLU A 117 -8.97 20.46 -7.87
N ARG A 118 -8.75 20.69 -6.56
CA ARG A 118 -9.67 21.47 -5.70
C ARG A 118 -9.78 22.95 -6.11
N MET A 119 -8.82 23.47 -6.85
CA MET A 119 -8.82 24.83 -7.42
C MET A 119 -9.41 24.87 -8.84
N GLY A 120 -9.84 23.73 -9.39
CA GLY A 120 -10.45 23.63 -10.71
C GLY A 120 -9.46 23.54 -11.87
N PHE A 121 -8.23 23.08 -11.62
CA PHE A 121 -7.25 22.79 -12.67
C PHE A 121 -7.47 21.39 -13.23
N ASN A 122 -7.49 21.30 -14.56
CA ASN A 122 -7.50 20.02 -15.27
C ASN A 122 -6.07 19.52 -15.52
N LEU A 123 -5.91 18.21 -15.76
CA LEU A 123 -4.61 17.66 -16.15
C LEU A 123 -4.44 17.73 -17.66
N SER A 124 -3.25 18.16 -18.09
CA SER A 124 -2.80 18.04 -19.47
C SER A 124 -1.49 17.24 -19.53
N GLU A 125 -1.32 16.50 -20.61
CA GLU A 125 -0.12 15.72 -20.89
C GLU A 125 0.29 15.97 -22.34
N GLY A 126 1.59 15.89 -22.61
CA GLY A 126 2.15 16.03 -23.95
C GLY A 126 3.37 15.17 -24.14
N PRO A 127 3.89 15.09 -25.38
CA PRO A 127 5.02 14.24 -25.72
C PRO A 127 6.29 14.66 -24.99
N GLU A 128 7.20 13.72 -24.80
CA GLU A 128 8.53 13.97 -24.20
C GLU A 128 9.58 14.38 -25.23
N ILE A 129 9.37 13.96 -26.49
CA ILE A 129 10.14 14.46 -27.64
C ILE A 129 9.33 15.58 -28.26
N GLU A 130 9.89 16.78 -28.26
CA GLU A 130 9.30 18.01 -28.78
C GLU A 130 10.11 18.54 -29.97
N ASP A 131 9.53 19.51 -30.67
CA ASP A 131 10.21 20.35 -31.66
C ASP A 131 10.66 21.69 -31.02
N ASP A 132 11.48 22.45 -31.74
CA ASP A 132 11.96 23.77 -31.29
C ASP A 132 10.81 24.78 -31.07
N TRP A 133 9.73 24.68 -31.85
CA TRP A 133 8.59 25.59 -31.72
C TRP A 133 7.94 25.48 -30.35
N HIS A 134 7.52 24.28 -29.96
CA HIS A 134 6.80 24.08 -28.70
C HIS A 134 7.72 24.18 -27.48
N ASN A 135 9.00 23.79 -27.60
CA ASN A 135 9.91 23.84 -26.46
C ASN A 135 10.56 25.22 -26.27
N PHE A 136 10.66 26.07 -27.29
CA PHE A 136 11.37 27.34 -27.18
C PHE A 136 10.69 28.51 -27.88
N THR A 137 10.45 28.44 -29.19
CA THR A 137 10.06 29.61 -29.98
C THR A 137 8.70 30.18 -29.55
N ALA A 138 7.69 29.33 -29.35
CA ALA A 138 6.38 29.76 -28.87
C ALA A 138 6.43 30.39 -27.46
N LEU A 139 7.41 30.00 -26.65
CA LEU A 139 7.67 30.48 -25.30
C LEU A 139 8.61 31.69 -25.27
N ASN A 140 8.73 32.42 -26.39
CA ASN A 140 9.48 33.66 -26.50
C ASN A 140 10.99 33.53 -26.16
N PHE A 141 11.56 32.33 -26.32
CA PHE A 141 13.01 32.16 -26.23
C PHE A 141 13.67 32.69 -27.51
N PRO A 142 14.64 33.60 -27.46
CA PRO A 142 15.43 33.97 -28.64
C PRO A 142 16.24 32.78 -29.19
N GLU A 143 16.56 32.78 -30.49
CA GLU A 143 17.40 31.72 -31.12
C GLU A 143 18.76 31.54 -30.43
N ASN A 144 19.33 32.63 -29.91
CA ASN A 144 20.63 32.63 -29.23
C ASN A 144 20.51 32.45 -27.70
N HIS A 145 19.36 32.00 -27.19
CA HIS A 145 19.16 31.82 -25.75
C HIS A 145 19.97 30.64 -25.21
N PRO A 146 20.64 30.74 -24.05
CA PRO A 146 21.45 29.65 -23.48
C PRO A 146 20.69 28.32 -23.32
N ALA A 147 19.41 28.37 -22.96
CA ALA A 147 18.57 27.16 -22.87
C ALA A 147 18.45 26.38 -24.20
N ARG A 148 18.69 27.01 -25.36
CA ARG A 148 18.73 26.36 -26.68
C ARG A 148 20.11 25.74 -26.99
N ASP A 149 21.11 25.96 -26.14
CA ASP A 149 22.47 25.44 -26.32
C ASP A 149 22.46 23.90 -26.27
N MET A 150 23.30 23.29 -27.11
CA MET A 150 23.52 21.84 -27.16
C MET A 150 24.05 21.27 -25.84
N GLN A 151 24.64 22.12 -24.98
CA GLN A 151 25.09 21.71 -23.66
C GLN A 151 23.93 21.54 -22.67
N ASP A 152 22.79 22.21 -22.85
CA ASP A 152 21.67 22.17 -21.91
C ASP A 152 20.52 21.26 -22.39
N THR A 153 20.43 21.03 -23.71
CA THR A 153 19.33 20.31 -24.36
C THR A 153 19.79 19.02 -25.06
N PHE A 154 19.05 17.92 -24.87
CA PHE A 154 19.28 16.68 -25.61
C PHE A 154 18.58 16.71 -26.98
N PHE A 155 19.35 16.93 -28.04
CA PHE A 155 18.87 16.81 -29.41
C PHE A 155 18.87 15.34 -29.87
N VAL A 156 17.84 14.95 -30.62
CA VAL A 156 17.64 13.57 -31.08
C VAL A 156 17.98 13.43 -32.56
N GLU A 157 17.15 14.00 -33.45
CA GLU A 157 17.33 13.97 -34.90
C GLU A 157 16.58 15.15 -35.53
N GLY A 158 17.22 15.84 -36.47
CA GLY A 158 16.64 17.03 -37.10
C GLY A 158 16.43 18.17 -36.09
N ASP A 159 15.20 18.71 -36.07
CA ASP A 159 14.72 19.75 -35.16
C ASP A 159 14.11 19.19 -33.85
N LYS A 160 14.21 17.87 -33.63
CA LYS A 160 13.63 17.20 -32.47
C LYS A 160 14.58 17.13 -31.27
N LEU A 161 14.01 17.32 -30.09
CA LEU A 161 14.72 17.33 -28.82
C LEU A 161 13.90 16.68 -27.70
N LEU A 162 14.55 16.27 -26.63
CA LEU A 162 13.85 15.91 -25.38
C LEU A 162 13.50 17.19 -24.63
N ARG A 163 12.23 17.36 -24.25
CA ARG A 163 11.75 18.60 -23.66
C ARG A 163 12.50 18.98 -22.36
N THR A 164 12.84 20.26 -22.23
CA THR A 164 13.59 20.80 -21.07
C THR A 164 12.68 21.24 -19.93
N HIS A 165 11.39 21.43 -20.24
CA HIS A 165 10.32 21.79 -19.33
C HIS A 165 8.97 21.31 -19.88
N THR A 166 7.94 21.29 -19.04
CA THR A 166 6.57 20.94 -19.42
C THR A 166 5.77 22.11 -20.00
N SER A 167 6.39 23.28 -20.13
CA SER A 167 5.78 24.45 -20.79
C SER A 167 5.41 24.19 -22.26
N SER A 168 6.02 23.19 -22.91
CA SER A 168 5.62 22.77 -24.26
C SER A 168 4.17 22.26 -24.31
N VAL A 169 3.71 21.61 -23.23
CA VAL A 169 2.34 21.14 -23.09
C VAL A 169 1.38 22.33 -23.00
N GLN A 170 1.79 23.41 -22.33
CA GLN A 170 1.00 24.63 -22.21
C GLN A 170 0.76 25.27 -23.58
N VAL A 171 1.80 25.37 -24.43
CA VAL A 171 1.67 25.83 -25.82
C VAL A 171 0.67 24.97 -26.58
N ARG A 172 0.80 23.64 -26.50
CA ARG A 172 -0.12 22.72 -27.16
C ARG A 172 -1.56 22.89 -26.69
N VAL A 173 -1.79 23.11 -25.39
CA VAL A 173 -3.12 23.39 -24.86
C VAL A 173 -3.67 24.69 -25.45
N MET A 174 -2.89 25.78 -25.44
CA MET A 174 -3.32 27.08 -25.99
C MET A 174 -3.57 27.06 -27.51
N GLU A 175 -2.91 26.19 -28.27
CA GLU A 175 -3.16 26.02 -29.71
C GLU A 175 -4.50 25.32 -30.02
N HIS A 176 -4.99 24.48 -29.11
CA HIS A 176 -6.18 23.63 -29.32
C HIS A 176 -7.40 24.09 -28.51
N GLU A 177 -7.21 24.94 -27.51
CA GLU A 177 -8.23 25.43 -26.59
C GLU A 177 -8.23 26.96 -26.56
N GLN A 178 -9.39 27.55 -26.33
CA GLN A 178 -9.53 28.99 -26.11
C GLN A 178 -9.81 29.27 -24.64
N PRO A 179 -9.35 30.41 -24.07
CA PRO A 179 -9.66 30.79 -22.70
C PRO A 179 -11.18 30.73 -22.39
N PRO A 180 -11.58 30.36 -21.15
CA PRO A 180 -10.72 30.16 -19.97
C PRO A 180 -9.97 28.83 -19.96
N ILE A 181 -8.68 28.86 -19.65
CA ILE A 181 -7.80 27.69 -19.53
C ILE A 181 -7.30 27.59 -18.09
N ARG A 182 -7.48 26.43 -17.46
CA ARG A 182 -6.84 26.08 -16.16
C ARG A 182 -6.30 24.67 -16.26
N THR A 183 -4.99 24.55 -16.39
CA THR A 183 -4.37 23.25 -16.59
C THR A 183 -3.08 23.06 -15.80
N LEU A 184 -2.81 21.82 -15.42
CA LEU A 184 -1.63 21.37 -14.73
C LEU A 184 -0.96 20.27 -15.56
N SER A 185 0.30 20.47 -15.91
CA SER A 185 1.09 19.64 -16.81
C SER A 185 2.19 18.89 -16.04
N PRO A 186 1.91 17.74 -15.40
CA PRO A 186 2.96 16.92 -14.78
C PRO A 186 3.73 16.11 -15.84
N GLY A 187 5.06 16.10 -15.80
CA GLY A 187 5.83 15.38 -16.80
C GLY A 187 7.30 15.17 -16.47
N ARG A 188 7.91 14.20 -17.15
CA ARG A 188 9.37 14.05 -17.19
C ARG A 188 9.98 15.11 -18.09
N VAL A 189 11.11 15.64 -17.68
CA VAL A 189 11.90 16.63 -18.42
C VAL A 189 13.38 16.24 -18.37
N TYR A 190 14.12 16.75 -19.34
CA TYR A 190 15.47 16.31 -19.64
C TYR A 190 16.40 17.50 -19.75
N ARG A 191 17.55 17.44 -19.06
CA ARG A 191 18.59 18.45 -19.16
C ARG A 191 19.95 17.79 -19.22
N ASN A 192 20.80 18.25 -20.12
CA ASN A 192 22.14 17.71 -20.31
C ASN A 192 23.11 18.28 -19.26
N GLU A 193 22.80 18.04 -17.99
CA GLU A 193 23.58 18.50 -16.85
C GLU A 193 24.43 17.36 -16.25
N ALA A 194 25.55 17.72 -15.63
CA ALA A 194 26.40 16.77 -14.93
C ALA A 194 25.66 16.15 -13.72
N ILE A 195 25.52 14.82 -13.73
CA ILE A 195 24.82 14.09 -12.66
C ILE A 195 25.57 14.26 -11.35
N SER A 196 24.83 14.64 -10.31
CA SER A 196 25.33 14.83 -8.95
C SER A 196 24.27 14.39 -7.92
N ALA A 197 24.58 14.51 -6.64
CA ALA A 197 23.59 14.28 -5.58
C ALA A 197 22.40 15.27 -5.61
N ARG A 198 22.48 16.36 -6.37
CA ARG A 198 21.44 17.40 -6.47
C ARG A 198 20.86 17.59 -7.87
N ALA A 199 21.50 17.05 -8.90
CA ALA A 199 21.11 17.23 -10.30
C ALA A 199 21.12 15.88 -11.01
N HIS A 200 20.11 15.64 -11.83
CA HIS A 200 19.98 14.41 -12.61
C HIS A 200 19.48 14.78 -14.02
N CYS A 201 19.96 14.07 -15.04
CA CYS A 201 19.63 14.37 -16.44
C CYS A 201 18.15 14.14 -16.81
N VAL A 202 17.44 13.37 -15.98
CA VAL A 202 15.99 13.15 -16.04
C VAL A 202 15.40 13.48 -14.69
N PHE A 203 14.40 14.37 -14.67
CA PHE A 203 13.64 14.70 -13.47
C PHE A 203 12.19 15.01 -13.84
N HIS A 204 11.38 15.39 -12.85
CA HIS A 204 9.95 15.63 -13.05
C HIS A 204 9.63 17.07 -12.71
N GLN A 205 8.86 17.72 -13.58
CA GLN A 205 8.27 19.02 -13.34
C GLN A 205 6.75 18.91 -13.37
N ILE A 206 6.12 19.86 -12.70
CA ILE A 206 4.68 20.07 -12.77
C ILE A 206 4.50 21.57 -12.94
N GLU A 207 3.94 21.96 -14.07
CA GLU A 207 3.66 23.36 -14.36
C GLU A 207 2.17 23.63 -14.40
N GLY A 208 1.75 24.80 -13.94
CA GLY A 208 0.36 25.24 -13.99
C GLY A 208 0.21 26.44 -14.92
N LEU A 209 -0.89 26.47 -15.67
CA LEU A 209 -1.31 27.59 -16.51
C LEU A 209 -2.75 27.97 -16.17
N PHE A 210 -2.99 29.26 -15.95
CA PHE A 210 -4.34 29.81 -15.76
C PHE A 210 -4.51 31.07 -16.60
N ILE A 211 -5.29 31.00 -17.68
CA ILE A 211 -5.60 32.14 -18.56
C ILE A 211 -7.11 32.41 -18.53
N ASP A 212 -7.49 33.66 -18.29
CA ASP A 212 -8.87 34.13 -18.31
C ASP A 212 -8.92 35.66 -18.51
N GLU A 213 -10.11 36.24 -18.54
CA GLU A 213 -10.28 37.69 -18.51
C GLU A 213 -9.95 38.24 -17.11
N ASN A 214 -9.08 39.25 -17.03
CA ASN A 214 -8.71 39.95 -15.79
C ASN A 214 -7.91 39.11 -14.76
N VAL A 215 -7.13 38.11 -15.19
CA VAL A 215 -6.18 37.42 -14.30
C VAL A 215 -5.03 38.37 -13.95
N SER A 216 -4.70 38.46 -12.66
CA SER A 216 -3.69 39.37 -12.15
C SER A 216 -2.60 38.65 -11.36
N PHE A 217 -1.49 39.36 -11.10
CA PHE A 217 -0.43 38.83 -10.25
C PHE A 217 -0.90 38.53 -8.81
N ALA A 218 -2.02 39.14 -8.37
CA ALA A 218 -2.62 38.81 -7.08
C ALA A 218 -3.20 37.38 -7.08
N ASP A 219 -3.81 36.95 -8.18
CA ASP A 219 -4.39 35.62 -8.34
C ASP A 219 -3.29 34.55 -8.34
N LEU A 220 -2.17 34.81 -9.04
CA LEU A 220 -0.98 33.98 -9.00
C LEU A 220 -0.46 33.80 -7.57
N LYS A 221 -0.28 34.92 -6.84
CA LYS A 221 0.21 34.88 -5.45
C LYS A 221 -0.73 34.12 -4.53
N GLN A 222 -2.04 34.29 -4.68
CA GLN A 222 -3.02 33.59 -3.84
C GLN A 222 -3.06 32.09 -4.13
N THR A 223 -3.02 31.71 -5.41
CA THR A 223 -2.98 30.31 -5.86
C THR A 223 -1.75 29.60 -5.28
N LEU A 224 -0.57 30.22 -5.41
CA LEU A 224 0.67 29.65 -4.89
C LEU A 224 0.74 29.67 -3.37
N TYR A 225 0.19 30.70 -2.72
CA TYR A 225 0.06 30.73 -1.26
C TYR A 225 -0.79 29.54 -0.78
N TYR A 226 -1.97 29.33 -1.37
CA TYR A 226 -2.85 28.20 -1.04
C TYR A 226 -2.14 26.86 -1.25
N PHE A 227 -1.47 26.69 -2.40
CA PHE A 227 -0.68 25.50 -2.68
C PHE A 227 0.37 25.23 -1.60
N VAL A 228 1.16 26.24 -1.21
CA VAL A 228 2.20 26.09 -0.18
C VAL A 228 1.62 25.72 1.17
N GLN A 229 0.49 26.33 1.58
CA GLN A 229 -0.15 26.00 2.85
C GLN A 229 -0.66 24.56 2.88
N GLU A 230 -1.25 24.07 1.79
CA GLU A 230 -1.78 22.70 1.71
C GLU A 230 -0.65 21.67 1.61
N MET A 231 0.40 21.95 0.84
CA MET A 231 1.50 21.00 0.59
C MET A 231 2.47 20.91 1.78
N PHE A 232 2.78 22.03 2.42
CA PHE A 232 3.87 22.13 3.41
C PHE A 232 3.38 22.50 4.82
N GLY A 233 2.09 22.76 4.99
CA GLY A 233 1.45 23.07 6.26
C GLY A 233 1.29 24.57 6.55
N LYS A 234 0.34 24.88 7.44
CA LYS A 234 -0.18 26.23 7.72
C LYS A 234 0.83 27.26 8.27
N GLU A 235 1.98 26.79 8.73
CA GLU A 235 3.03 27.64 9.30
C GLU A 235 4.12 27.98 8.28
N THR A 236 4.07 27.39 7.08
CA THR A 236 5.08 27.60 6.05
C THR A 236 4.95 29.00 5.48
N GLN A 237 6.03 29.77 5.55
CA GLN A 237 6.09 31.09 4.92
C GLN A 237 6.49 30.96 3.45
N ILE A 238 5.91 31.81 2.61
CA ILE A 238 6.23 31.93 1.18
C ILE A 238 6.81 33.32 0.92
N ARG A 239 7.82 33.39 0.04
CA ARG A 239 8.38 34.64 -0.45
C ARG A 239 8.51 34.59 -1.96
N PHE A 240 8.18 35.72 -2.59
CA PHE A 240 8.37 35.95 -4.02
C PHE A 240 9.59 36.84 -4.21
N ARG A 241 10.53 36.40 -5.03
CA ARG A 241 11.69 37.21 -5.44
C ARG A 241 11.56 37.52 -6.93
N PRO A 242 11.76 38.77 -7.37
CA PRO A 242 11.84 39.07 -8.79
C PRO A 242 12.89 38.18 -9.47
N SER A 243 12.52 37.61 -10.61
CA SER A 243 13.41 36.82 -11.45
C SER A 243 13.13 37.15 -12.93
N PHE A 244 13.61 36.35 -13.86
CA PHE A 244 13.40 36.52 -15.28
C PHE A 244 13.19 35.16 -15.95
N PHE A 245 12.06 35.03 -16.66
CA PHE A 245 11.81 33.93 -17.58
C PHE A 245 11.28 34.52 -18.90
N PRO A 246 11.77 34.10 -20.09
CA PRO A 246 11.38 34.70 -21.37
C PRO A 246 9.87 34.65 -21.66
N PHE A 247 9.17 33.67 -21.09
CA PHE A 247 7.74 33.43 -21.26
C PHE A 247 6.85 34.09 -20.20
N THR A 248 7.42 34.86 -19.26
CA THR A 248 6.63 35.59 -18.25
C THR A 248 7.10 37.01 -17.97
N GLU A 249 6.16 37.95 -17.81
CA GLU A 249 6.42 39.32 -17.38
C GLU A 249 5.21 39.92 -16.65
N PRO A 250 5.30 40.24 -15.34
CA PRO A 250 6.46 40.10 -14.46
C PRO A 250 6.74 38.65 -14.02
N SER A 251 8.03 38.34 -13.85
CA SER A 251 8.56 37.05 -13.39
C SER A 251 8.94 37.04 -11.90
N ALA A 252 8.73 35.90 -11.22
CA ALA A 252 9.12 35.69 -9.83
C ALA A 252 9.54 34.24 -9.50
N GLU A 253 10.60 34.09 -8.72
CA GLU A 253 10.95 32.85 -8.03
C GLU A 253 10.20 32.72 -6.70
N ILE A 254 9.86 31.49 -6.34
CA ILE A 254 9.11 31.14 -5.13
C ILE A 254 10.04 30.41 -4.17
N ASP A 255 10.24 31.00 -2.99
CA ASP A 255 10.91 30.34 -1.87
C ASP A 255 9.92 30.03 -0.75
N ILE A 256 10.14 28.92 -0.04
CA ILE A 256 9.46 28.61 1.22
C ILE A 256 10.42 28.63 2.40
N SER A 257 9.91 28.90 3.60
CA SER A 257 10.67 28.73 4.84
C SER A 257 11.17 27.29 4.95
N CYS A 258 12.45 27.11 5.29
CA CYS A 258 13.06 25.79 5.37
C CYS A 258 12.30 24.90 6.36
N LEU A 259 11.82 23.75 5.89
CA LEU A 259 10.98 22.85 6.71
C LEU A 259 11.74 22.18 7.85
N ILE A 260 13.08 22.20 7.81
CA ILE A 260 13.97 21.53 8.75
C ILE A 260 14.39 22.46 9.88
N CYS A 261 14.98 23.62 9.56
CA CYS A 261 15.44 24.59 10.56
C CYS A 261 14.44 25.72 10.83
N LYS A 262 13.27 25.72 10.16
CA LYS A 262 12.20 26.71 10.37
C LYS A 262 12.66 28.18 10.26
N GLY A 263 13.68 28.44 9.46
CA GLY A 263 14.22 29.79 9.22
C GLY A 263 15.53 30.10 9.95
N GLU A 264 15.99 29.27 10.89
CA GLU A 264 17.25 29.52 11.63
C GLU A 264 18.52 29.41 10.75
N GLY A 265 18.42 28.72 9.62
CA GLY A 265 19.53 28.45 8.72
C GLY A 265 20.21 27.09 9.00
N CYS A 266 20.36 26.28 7.96
CA CYS A 266 21.07 24.99 8.01
C CYS A 266 21.75 24.69 6.67
N ASN A 267 22.52 23.60 6.60
CA ASN A 267 23.23 23.20 5.38
C ASN A 267 22.32 23.00 4.17
N ILE A 268 21.05 22.63 4.38
CA ILE A 268 20.10 22.35 3.30
C ILE A 268 19.62 23.65 2.64
N CYS A 269 19.28 24.66 3.44
CA CYS A 269 18.90 25.99 2.93
C CYS A 269 20.11 26.93 2.74
N LYS A 270 21.34 26.39 2.72
CA LYS A 270 22.59 27.17 2.62
C LYS A 270 22.66 28.32 3.65
N HIS A 271 22.16 28.07 4.86
CA HIS A 271 22.06 29.04 5.96
C HIS A 271 21.20 30.28 5.67
N THR A 272 20.37 30.28 4.62
CA THR A 272 19.49 31.40 4.30
C THR A 272 18.16 31.37 5.07
N GLY A 273 17.76 30.19 5.55
CA GLY A 273 16.42 29.94 6.09
C GLY A 273 15.34 29.71 5.03
N TRP A 274 15.67 29.83 3.74
CA TRP A 274 14.75 29.72 2.60
C TRP A 274 15.15 28.59 1.65
N VAL A 275 14.16 27.95 1.03
CA VAL A 275 14.35 26.90 0.02
C VAL A 275 13.50 27.25 -1.19
N GLU A 276 14.15 27.42 -2.34
CA GLU A 276 13.48 27.62 -3.63
C GLU A 276 12.68 26.37 -4.01
N ILE A 277 11.45 26.57 -4.49
CA ILE A 277 10.56 25.46 -4.92
C ILE A 277 10.09 25.59 -6.37
N GLY A 278 10.31 26.72 -7.04
CA GLY A 278 9.96 26.90 -8.44
C GLY A 278 9.95 28.35 -8.90
N GLY A 279 9.75 28.52 -10.21
CA GLY A 279 9.49 29.80 -10.87
C GLY A 279 8.00 30.03 -11.13
N SER A 280 7.63 31.28 -11.35
CA SER A 280 6.27 31.73 -11.66
C SER A 280 6.30 33.09 -12.33
N GLY A 281 5.18 33.52 -12.91
CA GLY A 281 5.03 34.86 -13.46
C GLY A 281 3.71 35.00 -14.21
N MET A 282 3.40 36.21 -14.64
CA MET A 282 2.30 36.43 -15.60
C MET A 282 2.78 36.04 -16.99
N VAL A 283 1.98 35.34 -17.77
CA VAL A 283 2.32 34.93 -19.15
C VAL A 283 2.68 36.15 -19.99
N ASP A 284 3.82 36.10 -20.66
CA ASP A 284 4.25 37.19 -21.54
C ASP A 284 3.25 37.35 -22.71
N PRO A 285 2.84 38.58 -23.06
CA PRO A 285 1.91 38.84 -24.16
C PRO A 285 2.33 38.21 -25.50
N GLU A 286 3.62 38.04 -25.75
CA GLU A 286 4.12 37.40 -26.97
C GLU A 286 3.80 35.90 -27.02
N VAL A 287 3.83 35.22 -25.87
CA VAL A 287 3.44 33.81 -25.78
C VAL A 287 1.96 33.63 -26.09
N LEU A 288 1.11 34.53 -25.58
CA LEU A 288 -0.31 34.54 -25.91
C LEU A 288 -0.54 34.77 -27.41
N ARG A 289 0.16 35.74 -28.01
CA ARG A 289 0.09 36.01 -29.45
C ARG A 289 0.55 34.83 -30.30
N ASN A 290 1.63 34.16 -29.91
CA ASN A 290 2.16 32.97 -30.57
C ASN A 290 1.12 31.83 -30.59
N CYS A 291 0.26 31.77 -29.58
CA CYS A 291 -0.81 30.78 -29.47
C CYS A 291 -2.18 31.31 -29.92
N HIS A 292 -2.23 32.44 -30.64
CA HIS A 292 -3.46 33.05 -31.15
C HIS A 292 -4.48 33.45 -30.06
N ILE A 293 -4.01 33.80 -28.87
CA ILE A 293 -4.80 34.36 -27.78
C ILE A 293 -4.55 35.88 -27.72
N ASP A 294 -5.61 36.68 -27.67
CA ASP A 294 -5.53 38.15 -27.63
C ASP A 294 -5.11 38.65 -26.23
N PRO A 295 -3.88 39.20 -26.07
CA PRO A 295 -3.39 39.68 -24.78
C PRO A 295 -4.05 40.98 -24.31
N GLU A 296 -4.78 41.69 -25.17
CA GLU A 296 -5.57 42.86 -24.77
C GLU A 296 -6.88 42.45 -24.08
N ARG A 297 -7.32 41.21 -24.30
CA ARG A 297 -8.53 40.65 -23.70
C ARG A 297 -8.23 39.68 -22.55
N TYR A 298 -7.22 38.84 -22.72
CA TYR A 298 -6.90 37.76 -21.80
C TYR A 298 -5.53 37.96 -21.14
N SER A 299 -5.42 37.51 -19.90
CA SER A 299 -4.16 37.45 -19.16
C SER A 299 -4.08 36.11 -18.42
N GLY A 300 -2.87 35.73 -18.01
CA GLY A 300 -2.64 34.51 -17.25
C GLY A 300 -1.31 34.49 -16.52
#